data_AF-A0A9D1RQL0-F1
#
_entry.id   AF-A0A9D1RQL0-F1
#
_cell.length_a   1.000
_cell.length_b   1.000
_cell.length_c   1.000
_cell.angle_alpha   90.00
_cell.angle_beta   90.00
_cell.angle_gamma   90.00
#
_symmetry.space_group_name_H-M   'P 1'
#
loop_
_entity.id
_entity.type
_entity.pdbx_description
1 polymer ?
#
loop_
_entity_poly.entity_id
_entity_poly.type
_entity_poly.pdbx_seq_one_letter_code
_entity_poly.pdbx_strand_id
1 'polypeptide(L)'
;MTIQEQAPSINLRALVGGPDENANRGSIDDSARDATFLGASHARHRMAVHRFLLVTGGFLGAAAVSSYVDQVRTVTFLGLDSTSEWFGWLPLGLVFATAGAALLIIGVAALENYRWTSAYSGRTGVAPALTAPPFMLVGAAAGFWISCLMFWSAPTAVGRHVRLGADAGAWDFSTWMSYLSMLWLPTLVTVLTLGAFAVARSMEDRSARG
;
A
#
# COMPACT_ATOMS: atom_id res chain seq x y z
N MET A 1 73.29 -30.69 -56.35
CA MET A 1 73.67 -29.30 -56.06
C MET A 1 72.38 -28.52 -56.00
N THR A 2 71.87 -28.30 -54.79
CA THR A 2 70.49 -27.84 -54.57
C THR A 2 70.59 -26.60 -53.68
N ILE A 3 70.24 -25.44 -54.23
CA ILE A 3 70.31 -24.14 -53.56
C ILE A 3 69.01 -23.98 -52.77
N GLN A 4 69.11 -23.96 -51.43
CA GLN A 4 68.00 -23.62 -50.55
C GLN A 4 67.92 -22.09 -50.42
N GLU A 5 66.86 -21.52 -50.96
CA GLU A 5 66.54 -20.09 -50.90
C GLU A 5 65.79 -19.81 -49.60
N GLN A 6 66.43 -19.05 -48.70
CA GLN A 6 65.93 -18.73 -47.37
C GLN A 6 65.17 -17.39 -47.42
N ALA A 7 63.84 -17.44 -47.36
CA ALA A 7 63.00 -16.24 -47.36
C ALA A 7 63.04 -15.52 -45.99
N PRO A 8 63.08 -14.17 -45.96
CA PRO A 8 63.11 -13.39 -44.74
C PRO A 8 61.74 -13.36 -44.05
N SER A 9 61.70 -13.71 -42.77
CA SER A 9 60.50 -13.64 -41.94
C SER A 9 60.21 -12.19 -41.53
N ILE A 10 59.12 -11.64 -42.06
CA ILE A 10 58.60 -10.33 -41.67
C ILE A 10 57.92 -10.46 -40.30
N ASN A 11 58.45 -9.75 -39.31
CA ASN A 11 57.97 -9.78 -37.93
C ASN A 11 56.75 -8.84 -37.79
N LEU A 12 55.55 -9.37 -38.05
CA LEU A 12 54.26 -8.65 -38.00
C LEU A 12 53.87 -8.13 -36.60
N ARG A 13 54.66 -8.42 -35.56
CA ARG A 13 54.36 -8.05 -34.17
C ARG A 13 54.56 -6.57 -33.84
N ALA A 14 55.20 -5.79 -34.72
CA ALA A 14 55.50 -4.38 -34.48
C ALA A 14 54.41 -3.41 -34.99
N LEU A 15 53.37 -3.89 -35.68
CA LEU A 15 52.30 -3.06 -36.26
C LEU A 15 50.98 -3.10 -35.48
N VAL A 16 50.92 -3.85 -34.37
CA VAL A 16 49.78 -3.85 -33.44
C VAL A 16 50.20 -3.09 -32.18
N GLY A 17 50.33 -1.78 -32.31
CA GLY A 17 50.24 -0.88 -31.16
C GLY A 17 48.81 -0.95 -30.65
N GLY A 18 48.54 -1.87 -29.72
CA GLY A 18 47.23 -2.06 -29.13
C GLY A 18 46.82 -0.79 -28.38
N PRO A 19 45.62 -0.22 -28.64
CA PRO A 19 45.10 0.87 -27.83
C PRO A 19 45.05 0.43 -26.37
N ASP A 20 45.50 1.28 -25.46
CA ASP A 20 45.60 1.03 -24.02
C ASP A 20 44.32 0.38 -23.46
N GLU A 21 44.34 -0.95 -23.36
CA GLU A 21 43.20 -1.79 -22.98
C GLU A 21 42.74 -1.50 -21.53
N ASN A 22 43.59 -0.81 -20.77
CA ASN A 22 43.32 -0.38 -19.40
C ASN A 22 42.45 0.89 -19.32
N ALA A 23 42.44 1.75 -20.34
CA ALA A 23 41.61 2.96 -20.32
C ALA A 23 40.13 2.67 -20.60
N ASN A 24 39.82 1.57 -21.30
CA ASN A 24 38.46 1.22 -21.70
C ASN A 24 37.74 0.30 -20.70
N ARG A 25 38.45 -0.32 -19.75
CA ARG A 25 37.83 -1.13 -18.69
C ARG A 25 37.16 -0.28 -17.60
N GLY A 26 37.68 0.91 -17.30
CA GLY A 26 37.08 1.82 -16.31
C GLY A 26 35.72 2.37 -16.73
N SER A 27 35.55 2.73 -18.00
CA SER A 27 34.30 3.35 -18.51
C SER A 27 33.12 2.37 -18.60
N ILE A 28 33.38 1.08 -18.84
CA ILE A 28 32.36 0.04 -18.92
C ILE A 28 31.83 -0.32 -17.52
N ASP A 29 32.71 -0.38 -16.52
CA ASP A 29 32.29 -0.65 -15.13
C ASP A 29 31.52 0.52 -14.52
N ASP A 30 31.89 1.76 -14.83
CA ASP A 30 31.20 2.95 -14.32
C ASP A 30 29.80 3.11 -14.96
N SER A 31 29.66 2.87 -16.27
CA SER A 31 28.36 2.92 -16.95
C SER A 31 27.41 1.78 -16.52
N ALA A 32 27.94 0.59 -16.27
CA ALA A 32 27.15 -0.52 -15.71
C ALA A 32 26.71 -0.22 -14.26
N ARG A 33 27.58 0.34 -13.43
CA ARG A 33 27.24 0.76 -12.07
C ARG A 33 26.18 1.86 -12.06
N ASP A 34 26.32 2.87 -12.90
CA ASP A 34 25.35 3.97 -13.03
C ASP A 34 23.99 3.49 -13.55
N ALA A 35 23.97 2.60 -14.55
CA ALA A 35 22.73 1.98 -15.03
C ALA A 35 22.02 1.15 -13.94
N THR A 36 22.80 0.45 -13.11
CA THR A 36 22.27 -0.33 -11.98
C THR A 36 21.73 0.59 -10.87
N PHE A 37 22.41 1.70 -10.59
CA PHE A 37 22.00 2.70 -9.60
C PHE A 37 20.75 3.48 -10.02
N LEU A 38 20.67 3.88 -11.29
CA LEU A 38 19.50 4.54 -11.90
C LEU A 38 18.29 3.61 -11.95
N GLY A 39 18.50 2.32 -12.25
CA GLY A 39 17.45 1.30 -12.18
C GLY A 39 16.93 1.11 -10.75
N ALA A 40 17.83 1.07 -9.76
CA ALA A 40 17.48 0.87 -8.36
C ALA A 40 16.73 2.07 -7.75
N SER A 41 17.12 3.30 -8.06
CA SER A 41 16.44 4.50 -7.55
C SER A 41 15.04 4.66 -8.12
N HIS A 42 14.87 4.41 -9.42
CA HIS A 42 13.57 4.45 -10.11
C HIS A 42 12.62 3.36 -9.60
N ALA A 43 13.14 2.15 -9.35
CA ALA A 43 12.36 1.05 -8.78
C ALA A 43 11.86 1.38 -7.36
N ARG A 44 12.71 1.97 -6.52
CA ARG A 44 12.32 2.40 -5.16
C ARG A 44 11.24 3.48 -5.20
N HIS A 45 11.39 4.48 -6.08
CA HIS A 45 10.41 5.55 -6.20
C HIS A 45 9.04 5.02 -6.63
N ARG A 46 9.00 4.16 -7.65
CA ARG A 46 7.75 3.52 -8.09
C ARG A 46 7.10 2.67 -7.00
N MET A 47 7.87 1.89 -6.26
CA MET A 47 7.35 1.12 -5.12
C MET A 47 6.79 2.02 -4.02
N ALA A 48 7.44 3.15 -3.72
CA ALA A 48 6.95 4.11 -2.74
C ALA A 48 5.61 4.74 -3.18
N VAL A 49 5.51 5.18 -4.44
CA VAL A 49 4.27 5.72 -5.02
C VAL A 49 3.15 4.68 -4.96
N HIS A 50 3.44 3.44 -5.35
CA HIS A 50 2.46 2.35 -5.32
C HIS A 50 1.92 2.08 -3.90
N ARG A 51 2.80 1.99 -2.90
CA ARG A 51 2.42 1.82 -1.50
C ARG A 51 1.58 2.99 -1.00
N PHE A 52 1.97 4.21 -1.37
CA PHE A 52 1.23 5.42 -1.01
C PHE A 52 -0.20 5.41 -1.60
N LEU A 53 -0.35 5.00 -2.87
CA LEU A 53 -1.66 4.86 -3.51
C LEU A 53 -2.52 3.83 -2.77
N LEU A 54 -1.97 2.67 -2.40
CA LEU A 54 -2.71 1.65 -1.65
C LEU A 54 -3.18 2.15 -0.29
N VAL A 55 -2.32 2.85 0.46
CA VAL A 55 -2.68 3.46 1.74
C VAL A 55 -3.78 4.50 1.54
N THR A 56 -3.65 5.37 0.54
CA THR A 56 -4.64 6.41 0.25
C THR A 56 -5.98 5.81 -0.18
N GLY A 57 -5.96 4.79 -1.04
CA GLY A 57 -7.17 4.07 -1.48
C GLY A 57 -7.86 3.36 -0.31
N GLY A 58 -7.09 2.68 0.55
CA GLY A 58 -7.62 2.06 1.76
C GLY A 58 -8.26 3.08 2.72
N PHE A 59 -7.60 4.22 2.91
CA PHE A 59 -8.11 5.31 3.74
C PHE A 59 -9.43 5.88 3.22
N LEU A 60 -9.51 6.19 1.92
CA LEU A 60 -10.73 6.69 1.29
C LEU A 60 -11.86 5.66 1.34
N GLY A 61 -11.53 4.37 1.16
CA GLY A 61 -12.49 3.28 1.31
C GLY A 61 -13.08 3.21 2.72
N ALA A 62 -12.24 3.29 3.75
CA ALA A 62 -12.70 3.31 5.13
C ALA A 62 -13.52 4.56 5.47
N ALA A 63 -13.15 5.73 4.94
CA ALA A 63 -13.92 6.96 5.10
C ALA A 63 -15.32 6.84 4.47
N ALA A 64 -15.42 6.27 3.26
CA ALA A 64 -16.69 6.04 2.58
C ALA A 64 -17.58 5.05 3.36
N VAL A 65 -17.02 3.92 3.78
CA VAL A 65 -17.74 2.92 4.60
C VAL A 65 -18.23 3.54 5.91
N SER A 66 -17.37 4.29 6.60
CA SER A 66 -17.74 4.94 7.86
C SER A 66 -18.85 5.97 7.68
N SER A 67 -18.79 6.77 6.60
CA SER A 67 -19.83 7.75 6.27
C SER A 67 -21.16 7.07 5.96
N TYR A 68 -21.13 5.94 5.24
CA TYR A 68 -22.33 5.15 4.96
C TYR A 68 -22.95 4.56 6.24
N VAL A 69 -22.11 3.98 7.12
CA VAL A 69 -22.57 3.43 8.41
C VAL A 69 -23.19 4.51 9.28
N ASP A 70 -22.60 5.71 9.33
CA ASP A 70 -23.15 6.84 10.09
C ASP A 70 -24.53 7.28 9.56
N GLN A 71 -24.71 7.30 8.24
CA GLN A 71 -26.02 7.58 7.64
C GLN A 71 -27.05 6.50 7.98
N VAL A 72 -26.71 5.21 7.83
CA VAL A 72 -27.62 4.09 8.19
C VAL A 72 -28.02 4.17 9.67
N ARG A 73 -27.05 4.48 10.53
CA ARG A 73 -27.29 4.71 11.96
C ARG A 73 -28.27 5.86 12.18
N THR A 74 -28.06 6.99 11.52
CA THR A 74 -28.90 8.18 11.60
C THR A 74 -30.35 7.88 11.19
N VAL A 75 -30.54 7.18 10.05
CA VAL A 75 -31.86 6.72 9.58
C VAL A 75 -32.53 5.80 10.61
N THR A 76 -31.76 4.89 11.22
CA THR A 76 -32.29 3.91 12.17
C THR A 76 -32.76 4.56 13.48
N PHE A 77 -32.06 5.61 13.95
CA PHE A 77 -32.39 6.26 15.23
C PHE A 77 -33.35 7.44 15.12
N LEU A 78 -33.36 8.18 14.00
CA LEU A 78 -34.19 9.39 13.84
C LEU A 78 -35.52 9.14 13.10
N GLY A 79 -35.76 7.91 12.66
CA GLY A 79 -37.00 7.51 11.99
C GLY A 79 -37.13 8.02 10.56
N LEU A 80 -38.17 7.54 9.86
CA LEU A 80 -38.37 7.85 8.44
C LEU A 80 -38.80 9.31 8.19
N ASP A 81 -39.20 10.01 9.25
CA ASP A 81 -39.89 11.29 9.18
C ASP A 81 -38.89 12.47 9.18
N SER A 82 -37.63 12.21 9.52
CA SER A 82 -36.54 13.19 9.66
C SER A 82 -35.55 13.14 8.49
N THR A 83 -36.04 12.96 7.25
CA THR A 83 -35.22 12.76 6.03
C THR A 83 -34.19 13.86 5.76
N SER A 84 -34.46 15.11 6.18
CA SER A 84 -33.49 16.21 6.06
C SER A 84 -32.24 16.02 6.91
N GLU A 85 -32.32 15.21 7.98
CA GLU A 85 -31.21 14.92 8.88
C GLU A 85 -30.41 13.68 8.46
N TRP A 86 -30.99 12.81 7.62
CA TRP A 86 -30.34 11.58 7.15
C TRP A 86 -29.05 11.84 6.37
N PHE A 87 -28.99 12.98 5.69
CA PHE A 87 -27.84 13.34 4.85
C PHE A 87 -26.78 14.15 5.60
N GLY A 88 -26.99 14.45 6.89
CA GLY A 88 -26.08 15.24 7.71
C GLY A 88 -25.48 16.42 6.93
N TRP A 89 -24.16 16.58 7.03
CA TRP A 89 -23.38 17.52 6.22
C TRP A 89 -22.78 16.88 4.95
N LEU A 90 -22.85 15.56 4.81
CA LEU A 90 -22.14 14.81 3.76
C LEU A 90 -23.13 14.15 2.79
N PRO A 91 -23.33 14.70 1.57
CA PRO A 91 -24.30 14.16 0.63
C PRO A 91 -23.93 12.74 0.17
N LEU A 92 -24.92 11.86 -0.03
CA LEU A 92 -24.73 10.48 -0.51
C LEU A 92 -23.88 10.38 -1.78
N GLY A 93 -24.04 11.34 -2.70
CA GLY A 93 -23.22 11.41 -3.92
C GLY A 93 -21.71 11.48 -3.62
N LEU A 94 -21.31 12.15 -2.54
CA LEU A 94 -19.92 12.23 -2.12
C LEU A 94 -19.42 10.91 -1.49
N VAL A 95 -20.28 10.17 -0.80
CA VAL A 95 -19.98 8.82 -0.29
C VAL A 95 -19.70 7.87 -1.45
N PHE A 96 -20.55 7.86 -2.47
CA PHE A 96 -20.33 7.02 -3.65
C PHE A 96 -19.12 7.49 -4.48
N ALA A 97 -18.89 8.79 -4.59
CA ALA A 97 -17.72 9.33 -5.27
C ALA A 97 -16.42 8.94 -4.54
N THR A 98 -16.38 9.00 -3.21
CA THR A 98 -15.21 8.58 -2.41
C THR A 98 -14.98 7.07 -2.48
N ALA A 99 -16.04 6.25 -2.43
CA ALA A 99 -15.95 4.82 -2.66
C ALA A 99 -15.44 4.49 -4.07
N GLY A 100 -15.96 5.17 -5.10
CA GLY A 100 -15.53 5.01 -6.49
C GLY A 100 -14.05 5.40 -6.68
N ALA A 101 -13.62 6.51 -6.08
CA ALA A 101 -12.22 6.94 -6.09
C ALA A 101 -11.31 5.93 -5.39
N ALA A 102 -11.72 5.37 -4.26
CA ALA A 102 -10.98 4.33 -3.56
C ALA A 102 -10.78 3.09 -4.43
N LEU A 103 -11.85 2.60 -5.07
CA LEU A 103 -11.79 1.45 -5.98
C LEU A 103 -10.89 1.72 -7.18
N LEU A 104 -10.97 2.92 -7.76
CA LEU A 104 -10.12 3.32 -8.88
C LEU A 104 -8.64 3.36 -8.49
N ILE A 105 -8.31 3.96 -7.34
CA ILE A 105 -6.94 4.03 -6.83
C ILE A 105 -6.39 2.62 -6.56
N ILE A 106 -7.17 1.75 -5.90
CA ILE A 106 -6.77 0.37 -5.61
C ILE A 106 -6.60 -0.41 -6.91
N GLY A 107 -7.51 -0.25 -7.88
CA GLY A 107 -7.44 -0.91 -9.18
C GLY A 107 -6.21 -0.50 -9.99
N VAL A 108 -5.92 0.80 -10.07
CA VAL A 108 -4.71 1.32 -10.73
C VAL A 108 -3.45 0.79 -10.04
N ALA A 109 -3.41 0.82 -8.71
CA ALA A 109 -2.30 0.28 -7.96
C ALA A 109 -2.10 -1.22 -8.27
N ALA A 110 -3.17 -2.02 -8.22
CA ALA A 110 -3.10 -3.45 -8.50
C ALA A 110 -2.62 -3.76 -9.93
N LEU A 111 -3.10 -3.00 -10.93
CA LEU A 111 -2.68 -3.15 -12.31
C LEU A 111 -1.20 -2.83 -12.52
N GLU A 112 -0.73 -1.73 -11.94
CA GLU A 112 0.68 -1.33 -12.02
C GLU A 112 1.60 -2.36 -11.33
N ASN A 113 1.17 -2.89 -10.18
CA ASN A 113 1.89 -3.97 -9.49
C ASN A 113 1.96 -5.25 -10.34
N TYR A 114 0.85 -5.62 -10.99
CA TYR A 114 0.81 -6.76 -11.90
C TYR A 114 1.77 -6.59 -13.08
N ARG A 115 1.74 -5.43 -13.74
CA ARG A 115 2.62 -5.08 -14.86
C ARG A 115 4.10 -5.11 -14.48
N TRP A 116 4.43 -4.52 -13.33
CA TRP A 116 5.82 -4.48 -12.87
C TRP A 116 6.33 -5.89 -12.57
N THR A 117 5.49 -6.70 -11.93
CA THR A 117 5.90 -8.04 -11.51
C THR A 117 6.00 -9.01 -12.67
N SER A 118 5.13 -8.89 -13.69
CA SER A 118 5.25 -9.66 -14.92
C SER A 118 6.47 -9.25 -15.75
N ALA A 119 6.84 -7.96 -15.77
CA ALA A 119 7.98 -7.47 -16.53
C ALA A 119 9.34 -7.81 -15.91
N TYR A 120 9.48 -7.76 -14.57
CA TYR A 120 10.79 -7.84 -13.92
C TYR A 120 11.07 -9.15 -13.17
N SER A 121 10.04 -9.86 -12.69
CA SER A 121 10.28 -11.01 -11.80
C SER A 121 10.17 -12.37 -12.50
N GLY A 122 9.59 -12.43 -13.71
CA GLY A 122 9.24 -13.68 -14.40
C GLY A 122 8.26 -14.60 -13.62
N ARG A 123 7.88 -14.23 -12.39
CA ARG A 123 6.99 -14.98 -11.50
C ARG A 123 5.56 -14.48 -11.68
N THR A 124 4.77 -15.22 -12.45
CA THR A 124 3.35 -14.96 -12.70
C THR A 124 2.42 -15.42 -11.57
N GLY A 125 2.93 -16.17 -10.59
CA GLY A 125 2.07 -17.00 -9.72
C GLY A 125 1.46 -16.34 -8.48
N VAL A 126 2.24 -15.63 -7.64
CA VAL A 126 1.77 -15.34 -6.26
C VAL A 126 2.40 -14.12 -5.57
N ALA A 127 3.68 -13.80 -5.83
CA ALA A 127 4.41 -12.76 -5.11
C ALA A 127 3.82 -11.33 -5.16
N PRO A 128 3.26 -10.82 -6.27
CA PRO A 128 2.74 -9.45 -6.30
C PRO A 128 1.49 -9.25 -5.44
N ALA A 129 0.62 -10.26 -5.40
CA ALA A 129 -0.67 -10.17 -4.74
C ALA A 129 -0.56 -10.07 -3.19
N LEU A 130 0.59 -10.44 -2.63
CA LEU A 130 0.79 -10.52 -1.18
C LEU A 130 1.33 -9.23 -0.55
N THR A 131 1.92 -8.34 -1.35
CA THR A 131 2.51 -7.08 -0.83
C THR A 131 1.50 -5.94 -0.78
N ALA A 132 0.44 -5.99 -1.58
CA ALA A 132 -0.57 -4.92 -1.65
C ALA A 132 -1.57 -4.90 -0.46
N PRO A 133 -2.11 -6.05 0.01
CA PRO A 133 -3.12 -6.06 1.07
C PRO A 133 -2.69 -5.38 2.39
N PRO A 134 -1.46 -5.56 2.91
CA PRO A 134 -1.05 -4.90 4.14
C PRO A 134 -1.12 -3.37 4.07
N PHE A 135 -0.67 -2.76 2.97
CA PHE A 135 -0.69 -1.29 2.82
C PHE A 135 -2.11 -0.74 2.67
N MET A 136 -2.99 -1.46 1.96
CA MET A 136 -4.40 -1.09 1.88
C MET A 136 -5.06 -1.14 3.27
N LEU A 137 -4.76 -2.19 4.05
CA LEU A 137 -5.29 -2.34 5.42
C LEU A 137 -4.74 -1.29 6.39
N VAL A 138 -3.49 -0.83 6.24
CA VAL A 138 -2.96 0.32 6.99
C VAL A 138 -3.81 1.56 6.73
N GLY A 139 -4.05 1.86 5.46
CA GLY A 139 -4.91 2.98 5.05
C GLY A 139 -6.31 2.85 5.64
N ALA A 140 -6.90 1.68 5.52
CA ALA A 140 -8.23 1.41 6.05
C ALA A 140 -8.30 1.55 7.57
N ALA A 141 -7.32 0.99 8.30
CA ALA A 141 -7.24 1.12 9.76
C ALA A 141 -7.15 2.59 10.18
N ALA A 142 -6.26 3.37 9.55
CA ALA A 142 -6.12 4.80 9.81
C ALA A 142 -7.43 5.56 9.49
N GLY A 143 -8.08 5.23 8.38
CA GLY A 143 -9.37 5.80 7.99
C GLY A 143 -10.45 5.51 9.01
N PHE A 144 -10.59 4.26 9.46
CA PHE A 144 -11.58 3.89 10.47
C PHE A 144 -11.32 4.56 11.82
N TRP A 145 -10.05 4.67 12.26
CA TRP A 145 -9.71 5.40 13.48
C TRP A 145 -10.06 6.89 13.37
N ILE A 146 -9.68 7.54 12.26
CA ILE A 146 -9.99 8.96 12.04
C ILE A 146 -11.50 9.17 11.95
N SER A 147 -12.21 8.35 11.19
CA SER A 147 -13.67 8.41 11.08
C SER A 147 -14.35 8.15 12.42
N CYS A 148 -13.84 7.25 13.25
CA CYS A 148 -14.32 7.08 14.62
C CYS A 148 -14.15 8.36 15.43
N LEU A 149 -13.00 9.03 15.35
CA LEU A 149 -12.76 10.29 16.07
C LEU A 149 -13.61 11.46 15.53
N MET A 150 -13.92 11.48 14.24
CA MET A 150 -14.65 12.57 13.59
C MET A 150 -16.17 12.44 13.68
N PHE A 151 -16.71 11.26 13.42
CA PHE A 151 -18.16 11.04 13.43
C PHE A 151 -18.70 10.76 14.82
N TRP A 152 -17.84 10.34 15.75
CA TRP A 152 -18.24 10.04 17.10
C TRP A 152 -17.55 10.97 18.08
N SER A 153 -18.33 11.89 18.64
CA SER A 153 -17.87 12.77 19.70
C SER A 153 -17.29 11.93 20.84
N ALA A 154 -16.09 12.32 21.29
CA ALA A 154 -15.26 11.58 22.21
C ALA A 154 -16.03 11.02 23.43
N PRO A 155 -15.54 9.94 24.06
CA PRO A 155 -16.06 9.40 25.31
C PRO A 155 -15.99 10.38 26.51
N THR A 156 -15.78 11.67 26.31
CA THR A 156 -16.06 12.69 27.31
C THR A 156 -17.53 12.75 27.72
N ALA A 157 -18.47 12.22 26.91
CA ALA A 157 -19.83 11.92 27.35
C ALA A 157 -19.89 10.67 28.25
N VAL A 158 -19.00 9.69 28.07
CA VAL A 158 -18.89 8.45 28.88
C VAL A 158 -18.49 8.77 30.32
N GLY A 159 -17.51 9.66 30.52
CA GLY A 159 -17.16 10.14 31.86
C GLY A 159 -18.25 11.02 32.50
N ARG A 160 -18.97 11.82 31.71
CA ARG A 160 -20.04 12.69 32.24
C ARG A 160 -21.30 11.92 32.62
N HIS A 161 -21.69 10.90 31.86
CA HIS A 161 -22.80 10.02 32.24
C HIS A 161 -22.45 9.12 33.45
N VAL A 162 -21.18 8.75 33.63
CA VAL A 162 -20.73 8.00 34.84
C VAL A 162 -20.57 8.91 36.07
N ARG A 163 -20.19 10.19 35.90
CA ARG A 163 -19.98 11.12 37.04
C ARG A 163 -21.24 11.87 37.48
N LEU A 164 -22.27 11.96 36.63
CA LEU A 164 -23.63 12.36 37.04
C LEU A 164 -24.43 11.19 37.63
N GLY A 165 -23.80 10.02 37.74
CA GLY A 165 -24.36 8.77 38.23
C GLY A 165 -24.22 8.54 39.73
N ALA A 166 -24.64 9.50 40.55
CA ALA A 166 -25.33 9.07 41.77
C ALA A 166 -26.73 8.51 41.41
N ASP A 167 -27.28 8.87 40.23
CA ASP A 167 -28.61 8.45 39.75
C ASP A 167 -28.68 8.05 38.25
N ALA A 168 -27.55 7.75 37.60
CA ALA A 168 -27.52 7.43 36.16
C ALA A 168 -27.72 5.92 35.96
N GLY A 169 -28.92 5.56 35.54
CA GLY A 169 -29.31 4.19 35.20
C GLY A 169 -28.29 3.48 34.30
N ALA A 170 -28.19 2.17 34.50
CA ALA A 170 -27.37 1.27 33.70
C ALA A 170 -27.49 1.58 32.20
N TRP A 171 -26.37 1.61 31.49
CA TRP A 171 -26.37 1.73 30.03
C TRP A 171 -27.34 0.70 29.44
N ASP A 172 -28.23 1.15 28.56
CA ASP A 172 -29.03 0.20 27.81
C ASP A 172 -28.13 -0.64 26.88
N PHE A 173 -28.62 -1.83 26.54
CA PHE A 173 -27.87 -2.77 25.69
C PHE A 173 -27.53 -2.15 24.32
N SER A 174 -28.39 -1.27 23.80
CA SER A 174 -28.22 -0.58 22.52
C SER A 174 -27.01 0.36 22.51
N THR A 175 -26.82 1.12 23.60
CA THR A 175 -25.68 2.02 23.81
C THR A 175 -24.39 1.22 23.93
N TRP A 176 -24.43 0.09 24.64
CA TRP A 176 -23.29 -0.82 24.78
C TRP A 176 -22.88 -1.43 23.43
N MET A 177 -23.84 -1.89 22.63
CA MET A 177 -23.60 -2.45 21.30
C MET A 177 -23.11 -1.42 20.29
N SER A 178 -23.64 -0.19 20.37
CA SER A 178 -23.15 0.93 19.56
C SER A 178 -21.69 1.26 19.90
N TYR A 179 -21.34 1.28 21.19
CA TYR A 179 -19.97 1.52 21.64
C TYR A 179 -18.99 0.40 21.25
N LEU A 180 -19.40 -0.85 21.42
CA LEU A 180 -18.64 -2.02 20.94
C LEU A 180 -18.34 -1.90 19.45
N SER A 181 -19.36 -1.62 18.62
CA SER A 181 -19.18 -1.57 17.17
C SER A 181 -18.25 -0.44 16.71
N MET A 182 -18.20 0.68 17.44
CA MET A 182 -17.27 1.80 17.17
C MET A 182 -15.80 1.41 17.33
N LEU A 183 -15.45 0.69 18.40
CA LEU A 183 -14.05 0.32 18.65
C LEU A 183 -13.64 -0.98 17.97
N TRP A 184 -14.58 -1.89 17.74
CA TRP A 184 -14.28 -3.19 17.17
C TRP A 184 -13.83 -3.09 15.73
N LEU A 185 -14.46 -2.25 14.92
CA LEU A 185 -14.15 -2.21 13.49
C LEU A 185 -12.73 -1.67 13.21
N PRO A 186 -12.27 -0.54 13.78
CA PRO A 186 -10.88 -0.11 13.69
C PRO A 186 -9.90 -1.13 14.29
N THR A 187 -10.27 -1.76 15.42
CA THR A 187 -9.41 -2.75 16.10
C THR A 187 -9.24 -4.02 15.27
N LEU A 188 -10.32 -4.59 14.75
CA LEU A 188 -10.30 -5.76 13.88
C LEU A 188 -9.47 -5.48 12.62
N VAL A 189 -9.66 -4.33 11.98
CA VAL A 189 -8.87 -3.95 10.80
C VAL A 189 -7.40 -3.81 11.18
N THR A 190 -7.08 -3.24 12.35
CA THR A 190 -5.69 -3.17 12.85
C THR A 190 -5.08 -4.56 13.06
N VAL A 191 -5.83 -5.50 13.67
CA VAL A 191 -5.38 -6.88 13.87
C VAL A 191 -5.17 -7.58 12.53
N LEU A 192 -6.07 -7.39 11.57
CA LEU A 192 -5.93 -7.91 10.21
C LEU A 192 -4.71 -7.32 9.50
N THR A 193 -4.44 -6.03 9.66
CA THR A 193 -3.23 -5.37 9.14
C THR A 193 -1.97 -6.06 9.68
N LEU A 194 -1.90 -6.27 11.00
CA LEU A 194 -0.76 -6.94 11.64
C LEU A 194 -0.61 -8.39 11.16
N GLY A 195 -1.72 -9.13 11.06
CA GLY A 195 -1.73 -10.48 10.52
C GLY A 195 -1.24 -10.54 9.07
N ALA A 196 -1.67 -9.60 8.22
CA ALA A 196 -1.22 -9.51 6.83
C ALA A 196 0.29 -9.25 6.72
N PHE A 197 0.85 -8.38 7.57
CA PHE A 197 2.31 -8.18 7.65
C PHE A 197 3.05 -9.42 8.15
N ALA A 198 2.53 -10.10 9.17
CA ALA A 198 3.15 -11.32 9.69
C ALA A 198 3.20 -12.43 8.62
N VAL A 199 2.12 -12.59 7.87
CA VAL A 199 2.05 -13.54 6.75
C VAL A 199 3.04 -13.17 5.65
N ALA A 200 3.04 -11.90 5.21
CA ALA A 200 3.95 -11.43 4.17
C ALA A 200 5.43 -11.68 4.54
N ARG A 201 5.82 -11.36 5.78
CA ARG A 201 7.17 -11.61 6.29
C ARG A 201 7.51 -13.10 6.32
N SER A 202 6.59 -13.94 6.81
CA SER A 202 6.82 -15.39 6.89
C SER A 202 7.08 -16.04 5.52
N MET A 203 6.49 -15.48 4.46
CA MET A 203 6.68 -15.96 3.09
C MET A 203 8.02 -15.48 2.51
N GLU A 204 8.43 -14.26 2.80
CA GLU A 204 9.75 -13.74 2.44
C GLU A 204 10.86 -14.62 3.05
N ASP A 205 10.74 -14.94 4.35
CA ASP A 205 11.68 -15.82 5.05
C ASP A 205 11.75 -17.22 4.44
N ARG A 206 10.63 -17.77 3.95
CA ARG A 206 10.61 -19.07 3.24
C ARG A 206 11.30 -18.98 1.89
N SER A 207 11.12 -17.88 1.16
CA SER A 207 11.71 -17.68 -0.15
C SER A 207 13.23 -17.50 -0.11
N ALA A 208 13.78 -17.01 1.01
CA ALA A 208 15.23 -16.84 1.18
C ALA A 208 15.98 -18.13 1.56
N ARG A 209 15.25 -19.19 1.93
CA ARG A 209 15.83 -20.47 2.40
C ARG A 209 15.86 -21.57 1.34
N GLY A 210 15.25 -21.36 0.17
CA GLY A 210 15.18 -22.31 -0.94
C GLY A 210 15.78 -21.73 -2.20
#